data_AF-Q8CY70-F1
#
_entry.id   AF-Q8CY70-F1
#
_cell.length_a   1.000
_cell.length_b   1.000
_cell.length_c   1.000
_cell.angle_alpha   90.00
_cell.angle_beta   90.00
_cell.angle_gamma   90.00
#
_symmetry.space_group_name_H-M   'P 1'
#
loop_
_entity.id
_entity.type
_entity.pdbx_description
1 polymer ?
#
loop_
_entity_poly.entity_id
_entity_poly.type
_entity_poly.pdbx_seq_one_letter_code
_entity_poly.pdbx_strand_id
1 'polypeptide(L)'
;MIDKLVSNLLLTFFFCKMTKIINFLTTIFVKKKKMCYNVSKLREKKKGAMMWVLVFILFIIFFYSNNSKKIKKLENKIKKLERKEKGNAEMSRLLQEMIGKKPIITGVYIGPDNWEVVDVDEEWVKLRRVDNTGKEKFKLQRIEDIQTVEFDGE
;
A
#
# COMPACT_ATOMS: atom_id res chain seq x y z
N MET A 1 86.28 7.36 -44.46
CA MET A 1 85.88 7.16 -43.04
C MET A 1 84.69 8.05 -42.64
N ILE A 2 84.67 9.33 -43.08
CA ILE A 2 83.60 10.31 -42.78
C ILE A 2 82.20 9.84 -43.23
N ASP A 3 82.06 9.26 -44.42
CA ASP A 3 80.76 8.83 -44.98
C ASP A 3 80.01 7.80 -44.10
N LYS A 4 80.74 6.80 -43.56
CA LYS A 4 80.17 5.81 -42.62
C LYS A 4 79.67 6.45 -41.32
N LEU A 5 80.37 7.47 -40.80
CA LEU A 5 79.96 8.19 -39.58
C LEU A 5 78.70 9.02 -39.83
N VAL A 6 78.63 9.73 -40.97
CA VAL A 6 77.45 10.53 -41.34
C VAL A 6 76.23 9.62 -41.55
N SER A 7 76.39 8.50 -42.25
CA SER A 7 75.32 7.52 -42.45
C SER A 7 74.81 6.94 -41.13
N ASN A 8 75.71 6.53 -40.22
CA ASN A 8 75.34 6.06 -38.89
C ASN A 8 74.60 7.13 -38.06
N LEU A 9 75.01 8.41 -38.16
CA LEU A 9 74.33 9.52 -37.50
C LEU A 9 72.90 9.74 -38.07
N LEU A 10 72.74 9.67 -39.38
CA LEU A 10 71.43 9.77 -40.03
C LEU A 10 70.52 8.60 -39.62
N LEU A 11 71.02 7.37 -39.66
CA LEU A 11 70.29 6.17 -39.25
C LEU A 11 69.83 6.28 -37.79
N THR A 12 70.71 6.66 -36.87
CA THR A 12 70.34 6.83 -35.44
C THR A 12 69.27 7.92 -35.25
N PHE A 13 69.35 9.03 -35.99
CA PHE A 13 68.31 10.06 -35.97
C PHE A 13 66.97 9.55 -36.50
N PHE A 14 66.96 8.83 -37.63
CA PHE A 14 65.74 8.23 -38.19
C PHE A 14 65.13 7.21 -37.24
N PHE A 15 65.92 6.31 -36.65
CA PHE A 15 65.42 5.34 -35.67
C PHE A 15 64.85 6.03 -34.42
N CYS A 16 65.49 7.08 -33.92
CA CYS A 16 64.97 7.87 -32.81
C CYS A 16 63.62 8.54 -33.16
N LYS A 17 63.49 9.10 -34.36
CA LYS A 17 62.24 9.71 -34.82
C LYS A 17 61.14 8.65 -35.04
N MET A 18 61.48 7.51 -35.64
CA MET A 18 60.57 6.40 -35.87
C MET A 18 60.06 5.78 -34.57
N THR A 19 60.94 5.54 -33.59
CA THR A 19 60.53 5.01 -32.27
C THR A 19 59.59 5.98 -31.54
N LYS A 20 59.83 7.30 -31.60
CA LYS A 20 58.89 8.30 -31.06
C LYS A 20 57.51 8.22 -31.71
N ILE A 21 57.45 8.11 -33.05
CA ILE A 21 56.17 7.98 -33.78
C ILE A 21 55.47 6.66 -33.41
N ILE A 22 56.20 5.55 -33.34
CA ILE A 22 55.66 4.23 -32.95
C ILE A 22 55.10 4.27 -31.52
N ASN A 23 55.83 4.87 -30.56
CA ASN A 23 55.37 5.01 -29.17
C ASN A 23 54.11 5.90 -29.06
N PHE A 24 54.01 6.94 -29.88
CA PHE A 24 52.82 7.78 -29.95
C PHE A 24 51.61 7.01 -30.53
N LEU A 25 51.81 6.31 -31.65
CA LEU A 25 50.77 5.50 -32.30
C LEU A 25 50.27 4.36 -31.40
N THR A 26 51.18 3.66 -30.71
CA THR A 26 50.81 2.60 -29.76
C THR A 26 49.99 3.14 -28.58
N THR A 27 50.35 4.31 -28.04
CA THR A 27 49.58 4.97 -26.97
C THR A 27 48.15 5.31 -27.41
N ILE A 28 47.98 5.88 -28.61
CA ILE A 28 46.66 6.17 -29.19
C ILE A 28 45.87 4.88 -29.40
N PHE A 29 46.51 3.85 -29.97
CA PHE A 29 45.86 2.58 -30.25
C PHE A 29 45.39 1.87 -28.98
N VAL A 30 46.23 1.83 -27.95
CA VAL A 30 45.89 1.29 -26.62
C VAL A 30 44.73 2.08 -26.00
N LYS A 31 44.77 3.43 -26.07
CA LYS A 31 43.69 4.29 -25.56
C LYS A 31 42.36 4.00 -26.28
N LYS A 32 42.38 3.86 -27.61
CA LYS A 32 41.19 3.55 -28.42
C LYS A 32 40.60 2.19 -28.06
N LYS A 33 41.44 1.14 -27.94
CA LYS A 33 40.99 -0.19 -27.51
C LYS A 33 40.35 -0.17 -26.11
N LYS A 34 40.95 0.54 -25.14
CA LYS A 34 40.38 0.71 -23.79
C LYS A 34 39.01 1.39 -23.83
N MET A 35 38.84 2.44 -24.63
CA MET A 35 37.53 3.10 -24.77
C MET A 35 36.47 2.18 -25.37
N CYS A 36 36.79 1.46 -26.45
CA CYS A 36 35.86 0.50 -27.06
C CYS A 36 35.43 -0.58 -26.06
N TYR A 37 36.36 -1.14 -25.28
CA TYR A 37 36.06 -2.12 -24.24
C TYR A 37 35.18 -1.55 -23.11
N ASN A 38 35.44 -0.32 -22.67
CA ASN A 38 34.62 0.30 -21.63
C ASN A 38 33.18 0.55 -22.09
N VAL A 39 33.00 1.00 -23.34
CA VAL A 39 31.67 1.22 -23.93
C VAL A 39 30.89 -0.09 -24.07
N SER A 40 31.53 -1.17 -24.54
CA SER A 40 30.87 -2.48 -24.64
C SER A 40 30.50 -3.03 -23.25
N LYS A 41 31.40 -2.92 -22.27
CA LYS A 41 31.14 -3.31 -20.88
C LYS A 41 29.96 -2.53 -20.26
N LEU A 42 29.87 -1.23 -20.49
CA LEU A 42 28.74 -0.41 -20.04
C LEU A 42 27.43 -0.83 -20.72
N ARG A 43 27.47 -1.18 -22.02
CA ARG A 43 26.31 -1.67 -22.76
C ARG A 43 25.79 -2.98 -22.18
N GLU A 44 26.67 -3.93 -21.88
CA GLU A 44 26.28 -5.20 -21.26
C GLU A 44 25.70 -5.01 -19.86
N LYS A 45 26.29 -4.13 -19.03
CA LYS A 45 25.71 -3.75 -17.73
C LYS A 45 24.31 -3.14 -17.87
N LYS A 46 24.12 -2.23 -18.83
CA LYS A 46 22.80 -1.60 -19.09
C LYS A 46 21.77 -2.62 -19.55
N LYS A 47 22.12 -3.54 -20.45
CA LYS A 47 21.24 -4.63 -20.88
C LYS A 47 20.85 -5.53 -19.70
N GLY A 48 21.81 -5.93 -18.87
CA GLY A 48 21.56 -6.74 -17.67
C GLY A 48 20.59 -6.04 -16.70
N ALA A 49 20.81 -4.75 -16.43
CA ALA A 49 19.92 -3.95 -15.58
C ALA A 49 18.51 -3.84 -16.18
N MET A 50 18.39 -3.59 -17.48
CA MET A 50 17.09 -3.49 -18.17
C MET A 50 16.32 -4.81 -18.13
N MET A 51 17.01 -5.94 -18.34
CA MET A 51 16.42 -7.27 -18.21
C MET A 51 15.90 -7.54 -16.79
N TRP A 52 16.67 -7.18 -15.76
CA TRP A 52 16.25 -7.29 -14.36
C TRP A 52 15.01 -6.44 -14.04
N VAL A 53 14.96 -5.21 -14.56
CA VAL A 53 13.79 -4.33 -14.38
C VAL A 53 12.53 -4.95 -15.00
N LEU A 54 12.63 -5.53 -16.20
CA LEU A 54 11.50 -6.19 -16.86
C LEU A 54 11.00 -7.41 -16.07
N VAL A 55 11.91 -8.23 -15.56
CA VAL A 55 11.57 -9.39 -14.70
C VAL A 55 10.86 -8.92 -13.42
N PHE A 56 11.34 -7.82 -12.81
CA PHE A 56 10.72 -7.27 -11.61
C PHE A 56 9.30 -6.77 -11.87
N ILE A 57 9.05 -6.09 -12.99
CA ILE A 57 7.70 -5.65 -13.38
C ILE A 57 6.75 -6.83 -13.56
N LEU A 58 7.20 -7.89 -14.25
CA LEU A 58 6.39 -9.11 -14.43
C LEU A 58 6.09 -9.80 -13.10
N PHE A 59 7.05 -9.84 -12.18
CA PHE A 59 6.88 -10.39 -10.84
C PHE A 59 5.80 -9.64 -10.05
N ILE A 60 5.80 -8.30 -10.11
CA ILE A 60 4.77 -7.47 -9.47
C ILE A 60 3.38 -7.77 -10.06
N ILE A 61 3.26 -7.82 -11.39
CA ILE A 61 1.99 -8.15 -12.06
C ILE A 61 1.47 -9.53 -11.65
N PHE A 62 2.36 -10.53 -11.52
CA PHE A 62 2.01 -11.87 -11.07
C PHE A 62 1.44 -11.87 -9.64
N PHE A 63 2.07 -11.14 -8.71
CA PHE A 63 1.59 -11.00 -7.34
C PHE A 63 0.23 -10.31 -7.24
N TYR A 64 0.01 -9.24 -8.02
CA TYR A 64 -1.29 -8.57 -8.07
C TYR A 64 -2.39 -9.49 -8.61
N SER A 65 -2.08 -10.26 -9.67
CA SER A 65 -3.04 -11.16 -10.32
C SER A 65 -3.46 -12.30 -9.42
N ASN A 66 -2.51 -12.93 -8.71
CA ASN A 66 -2.78 -14.07 -7.83
C ASN A 66 -3.62 -13.70 -6.59
N ASN A 67 -3.51 -12.44 -6.12
CA ASN A 67 -4.24 -11.97 -4.93
C ASN A 67 -5.63 -11.38 -5.25
N SER A 68 -6.02 -11.27 -6.52
CA SER A 68 -7.32 -10.71 -6.95
C SER A 68 -8.53 -11.31 -6.22
N LYS A 69 -8.58 -12.64 -6.07
CA LYS A 69 -9.67 -13.34 -5.36
C LYS A 69 -9.73 -12.97 -3.88
N LYS A 70 -8.58 -12.80 -3.22
CA LYS A 70 -8.50 -12.40 -1.80
C LYS A 70 -8.94 -10.95 -1.64
N ILE A 71 -8.49 -10.06 -2.54
CA ILE A 71 -8.88 -8.64 -2.58
C ILE A 71 -10.40 -8.52 -2.72
N LYS A 72 -11.02 -9.23 -3.68
CA LYS A 72 -12.47 -9.20 -3.89
C LYS A 72 -13.27 -9.73 -2.70
N LYS A 73 -12.79 -10.78 -2.03
CA LYS A 73 -13.40 -11.28 -0.78
C LYS A 73 -13.32 -10.24 0.34
N LEU A 74 -12.21 -9.53 0.44
CA LEU A 74 -11.99 -8.50 1.44
C LEU A 74 -12.88 -7.28 1.18
N GLU A 75 -12.97 -6.83 -0.08
CA GLU A 75 -13.87 -5.75 -0.51
C GLU A 75 -15.33 -6.06 -0.15
N ASN A 76 -15.79 -7.29 -0.39
CA ASN A 76 -17.14 -7.71 -0.02
C ASN A 76 -17.37 -7.74 1.50
N LYS A 77 -16.35 -8.08 2.30
CA LYS A 77 -16.44 -8.03 3.77
C LYS A 77 -16.52 -6.58 4.26
N ILE A 78 -15.73 -5.68 3.69
CA ILE A 78 -15.76 -4.24 4.00
C ILE A 78 -17.15 -3.67 3.67
N LYS A 79 -17.69 -3.94 2.48
CA LYS A 79 -19.05 -3.51 2.10
C LYS A 79 -20.14 -4.05 3.04
N LYS A 80 -19.97 -5.24 3.60
CA LYS A 80 -20.91 -5.80 4.60
C LYS A 80 -20.79 -5.10 5.95
N LEU A 81 -19.57 -4.77 6.37
CA LEU A 81 -19.33 -4.01 7.61
C LEU A 81 -19.86 -2.59 7.49
N GLU A 82 -19.58 -1.89 6.40
CA GLU A 82 -20.09 -0.53 6.16
C GLU A 82 -21.62 -0.47 6.19
N ARG A 83 -22.32 -1.49 5.65
CA ARG A 83 -23.79 -1.56 5.74
C ARG A 83 -24.28 -1.78 7.17
N LYS A 84 -23.58 -2.62 7.94
CA LYS A 84 -23.92 -2.84 9.36
C LYS A 84 -23.70 -1.57 10.17
N GLU A 85 -22.58 -0.90 9.97
CA GLU A 85 -22.25 0.37 10.61
C GLU A 85 -23.27 1.46 10.26
N LYS A 86 -23.68 1.58 8.99
CA LYS A 86 -24.77 2.50 8.58
C LYS A 86 -26.11 2.17 9.25
N GLY A 87 -26.47 0.88 9.32
CA GLY A 87 -27.69 0.45 10.01
C GLY A 87 -27.64 0.72 11.52
N ASN A 88 -26.50 0.49 12.16
CA ASN A 88 -26.28 0.80 13.58
C ASN A 88 -26.38 2.32 13.83
N ALA A 89 -25.81 3.14 12.95
CA ALA A 89 -25.88 4.60 13.06
C ALA A 89 -27.32 5.12 12.87
N GLU A 90 -28.08 4.55 11.93
CA GLU A 90 -29.50 4.88 11.75
C GLU A 90 -30.34 4.49 12.98
N MET A 91 -30.11 3.28 13.51
CA MET A 91 -30.76 2.82 14.75
C MET A 91 -30.37 3.69 15.96
N SER A 92 -29.11 4.09 16.07
CA SER A 92 -28.63 5.02 17.11
C SER A 92 -29.33 6.37 17.02
N ARG A 93 -29.49 6.93 15.82
CA ARG A 93 -30.22 8.18 15.61
C ARG A 93 -31.70 8.04 15.99
N LEU A 94 -32.34 6.94 15.58
CA LEU A 94 -33.72 6.66 15.95
C LEU A 94 -33.88 6.59 17.48
N LEU A 95 -32.97 5.92 18.18
CA LEU A 95 -33.01 5.83 19.64
C LEU A 95 -32.74 7.19 20.31
N GLN A 96 -31.86 8.03 19.75
CA GLN A 96 -31.66 9.41 20.23
C GLN A 96 -32.95 10.23 20.14
N GLU A 97 -33.73 10.05 19.07
CA GLU A 97 -35.06 10.68 18.92
C GLU A 97 -36.11 10.13 19.92
N MET A 98 -35.81 8.97 20.54
CA MET A 98 -36.65 8.32 21.55
C MET A 98 -36.22 8.59 23.00
N ILE A 99 -35.19 9.43 23.23
CA ILE A 99 -34.78 9.80 24.60
C ILE A 99 -35.96 10.42 25.36
N GLY A 100 -36.19 9.95 26.59
CA GLY A 100 -37.29 10.35 27.46
C GLY A 100 -38.66 9.74 27.10
N LYS A 101 -38.73 8.92 26.04
CA LYS A 101 -39.93 8.20 25.63
C LYS A 101 -39.85 6.73 26.04
N LYS A 102 -40.98 6.02 25.96
CA LYS A 102 -41.09 4.59 26.30
C LYS A 102 -41.36 3.73 25.05
N PRO A 103 -40.38 3.54 24.16
CA PRO A 103 -40.56 2.64 23.03
C PRO A 103 -40.64 1.17 23.47
N ILE A 104 -41.32 0.37 22.66
CA ILE A 104 -41.28 -1.09 22.73
C ILE A 104 -40.03 -1.55 21.99
N ILE A 105 -39.02 -1.98 22.77
CA ILE A 105 -37.75 -2.46 22.22
C ILE A 105 -37.78 -3.99 22.20
N THR A 106 -37.63 -4.58 21.01
CA THR A 106 -37.46 -6.02 20.84
C THR A 106 -36.04 -6.32 20.39
N GLY A 107 -35.34 -7.16 21.14
CA GLY A 107 -33.96 -7.55 20.84
C GLY A 107 -33.75 -9.05 21.04
N VAL A 108 -32.57 -9.55 20.66
CA VAL A 108 -32.25 -10.99 20.74
C VAL A 108 -32.41 -11.55 22.17
N TYR A 109 -32.07 -10.74 23.18
CA TYR A 109 -32.15 -11.08 24.61
C TYR A 109 -33.13 -10.20 25.38
N ILE A 110 -33.98 -9.45 24.67
CA ILE A 110 -34.97 -8.52 25.24
C ILE A 110 -36.32 -8.82 24.59
N GLY A 111 -37.28 -9.30 25.38
CA GLY A 111 -38.68 -9.38 24.96
C GLY A 111 -39.29 -7.99 24.74
N PRO A 112 -40.45 -7.89 24.08
CA PRO A 112 -41.14 -6.62 23.86
C PRO A 112 -41.57 -6.04 25.20
N ASP A 113 -41.02 -4.89 25.56
CA ASP A 113 -41.11 -4.41 26.92
C ASP A 113 -40.92 -2.88 26.92
N ASN A 114 -41.77 -2.16 27.68
CA ASN A 114 -41.74 -0.70 27.72
C ASN A 114 -40.60 -0.23 28.63
N TRP A 115 -39.46 0.10 28.02
CA TRP A 115 -38.32 0.72 28.70
C TRP A 115 -38.23 2.18 28.30
N GLU A 116 -37.94 3.05 29.25
CA GLU A 116 -37.62 4.45 28.98
C GLU A 116 -36.18 4.56 28.49
N VAL A 117 -35.96 5.22 27.36
CA VAL A 117 -34.62 5.51 26.85
C VAL A 117 -34.06 6.71 27.61
N VAL A 118 -33.01 6.49 28.40
CA VAL A 118 -32.38 7.55 29.22
C VAL A 118 -31.23 8.20 28.48
N ASP A 119 -30.42 7.39 27.80
CA ASP A 119 -29.20 7.85 27.15
C ASP A 119 -28.80 6.89 26.01
N VAL A 120 -28.17 7.42 24.97
CA VAL A 120 -27.81 6.68 23.74
C VAL A 120 -26.42 7.09 23.28
N ASP A 121 -25.51 6.12 23.33
CA ASP A 121 -24.17 6.16 22.73
C ASP A 121 -24.18 5.53 21.32
N GLU A 122 -23.05 5.60 20.60
CA GLU A 122 -22.93 5.02 19.25
C GLU A 122 -23.13 3.48 19.21
N GLU A 123 -22.80 2.77 20.29
CA GLU A 123 -22.88 1.32 20.36
C GLU A 123 -23.88 0.81 21.41
N TRP A 124 -24.27 1.66 22.37
CA TRP A 124 -24.99 1.24 23.57
C TRP A 124 -26.18 2.16 23.84
N VAL A 125 -27.27 1.57 24.32
CA VAL A 125 -28.43 2.29 24.82
C VAL A 125 -28.65 1.98 26.30
N LYS A 126 -28.85 3.04 27.09
CA LYS A 126 -29.20 2.96 28.49
C LYS A 126 -30.71 3.06 28.66
N LEU A 127 -31.28 1.98 29.14
CA LEU A 127 -32.71 1.82 29.37
C LEU A 127 -33.02 1.87 30.86
N ARG A 128 -34.12 2.51 31.22
CA ARG A 128 -34.64 2.57 32.58
C ARG A 128 -36.07 2.04 32.62
N ARG A 129 -36.38 1.29 33.67
CA ARG A 129 -37.73 0.87 34.02
C ARG A 129 -38.00 1.21 35.47
N VAL A 130 -39.19 1.70 35.75
CA VAL A 130 -39.70 1.88 37.10
C VAL A 130 -40.74 0.80 37.35
N ASP A 131 -40.49 -0.07 38.34
CA ASP A 131 -41.48 -1.06 38.77
C ASP A 131 -42.64 -0.37 39.51
N ASN A 132 -43.77 -1.05 39.69
CA ASN A 132 -44.93 -0.56 40.45
C ASN A 132 -44.62 -0.20 41.93
N THR A 133 -43.49 -0.66 42.46
CA THR A 133 -42.98 -0.32 43.80
C THR A 133 -42.13 0.94 43.83
N GLY A 134 -41.96 1.63 42.70
CA GLY A 134 -41.09 2.81 42.55
C GLY A 134 -39.60 2.48 42.43
N LYS A 135 -39.22 1.20 42.40
CA LYS A 135 -37.82 0.79 42.22
C LYS A 135 -37.39 0.95 40.76
N GLU A 136 -36.26 1.60 40.56
CA GLU A 136 -35.66 1.80 39.24
C GLU A 136 -34.72 0.65 38.89
N LYS A 137 -34.84 0.15 37.66
CA LYS A 137 -33.92 -0.81 37.05
C LYS A 137 -33.29 -0.18 35.83
N PHE A 138 -31.97 -0.26 35.74
CA PHE A 138 -31.21 0.17 34.58
C PHE A 138 -30.71 -1.05 33.82
N LYS A 139 -30.77 -0.99 32.49
CA LYS A 139 -30.23 -2.01 31.60
C LYS A 139 -29.42 -1.33 30.49
N LEU A 140 -28.21 -1.79 30.27
CA LEU A 140 -27.39 -1.38 29.14
C LEU A 140 -27.51 -2.44 28.05
N GLN A 141 -27.86 -2.03 26.84
CA GLN A 141 -28.06 -2.93 25.71
C GLN A 141 -27.26 -2.44 24.51
N ARG A 142 -26.63 -3.37 23.77
CA ARG A 142 -25.98 -3.04 22.50
C ARG A 142 -27.02 -2.75 21.45
N ILE A 143 -26.79 -1.71 20.65
CA ILE A 143 -27.65 -1.33 19.53
C ILE A 143 -27.71 -2.45 18.48
N GLU A 144 -26.61 -3.18 18.27
CA GLU A 144 -26.52 -4.29 17.31
C GLU A 144 -27.48 -5.46 17.60
N ASP A 145 -27.88 -5.64 18.87
CA ASP A 145 -28.75 -6.74 19.30
C ASP A 145 -30.25 -6.36 19.24
N ILE A 146 -30.56 -5.10 18.94
CA ILE A 146 -31.92 -4.57 18.82
C ILE A 146 -32.42 -4.84 17.41
N GLN A 147 -33.58 -5.49 17.30
CA GLN A 147 -34.16 -5.86 16.01
C GLN A 147 -35.24 -4.87 15.59
N THR A 148 -36.15 -4.54 16.50
CA THR A 148 -37.30 -3.68 16.22
C THR A 148 -37.50 -2.70 17.37
N VAL A 149 -37.78 -1.46 17.01
CA VAL A 149 -38.19 -0.40 17.92
C VAL A 149 -39.53 0.13 17.43
N GLU A 150 -40.57 -0.03 18.24
CA GLU A 150 -41.90 0.51 17.98
C GLU A 150 -42.19 1.60 19.00
N PHE A 151 -42.78 2.70 18.55
CA PHE A 151 -43.17 3.81 19.42
C PHE A 151 -44.58 4.25 19.05
N ASP A 152 -45.53 3.96 19.93
CA ASP A 152 -46.87 4.51 19.85
C ASP A 152 -46.78 5.97 20.32
N GLY A 153 -46.80 6.90 19.37
CA GLY A 153 -46.75 8.32 19.66
C GLY A 153 -48.03 8.80 20.33
N GLU A 154 -48.07 8.68 21.65
CA GLU A 154 -48.95 9.48 22.53
C GLU A 154 -48.29 10.82 22.90
#